data_AF-A0A9E6RKR1-F1
#
_entry.id   AF-A0A9E6RKR1-F1
#
_cell.length_a   1.000
_cell.length_b   1.000
_cell.length_c   1.000
_cell.angle_alpha   90.00
_cell.angle_beta   90.00
_cell.angle_gamma   90.00
#
_symmetry.space_group_name_H-M   'P 1'
#
loop_
_entity.id
_entity.type
_entity.pdbx_description
1 polymer ?
#
loop_
_entity_poly.entity_id
_entity_poly.type
_entity_poly.pdbx_seq_one_letter_code
_entity_poly.pdbx_strand_id
1 'polypeptide(L)' 'MKTLDDLKAELLQRLDIRAAYDALDDEFSLAEVLIRARIGAEMTQAQLAEKMSTSQSSIAKLEWGRVIPSTRAL' A
#
# COMPACT_ATOMS: atom_id res chain seq x y z
N MET A 1 0.40 -6.59 26.76
CA MET A 1 0.15 -5.46 25.85
C MET A 1 -0.39 -6.05 24.56
N LYS A 2 -1.52 -5.58 24.01
CA LYS A 2 -2.03 -6.07 22.72
C LYS A 2 -1.15 -5.53 21.59
N THR A 3 -0.89 -6.34 20.57
CA THR A 3 -0.21 -5.90 19.33
C THR A 3 -1.19 -5.25 18.36
N LEU A 4 -0.67 -4.61 17.30
CA LEU A 4 -1.51 -4.06 16.24
C LEU A 4 -2.31 -5.17 15.52
N ASP A 5 -1.69 -6.33 15.33
CA ASP A 5 -2.33 -7.48 14.69
C ASP A 5 -3.47 -8.04 15.56
N ASP A 6 -3.26 -8.13 16.88
CA ASP A 6 -4.30 -8.53 17.82
C ASP A 6 -5.50 -7.57 17.78
N LEU A 7 -5.23 -6.26 17.74
CA LEU A 7 -6.28 -5.24 17.67
C LEU A 7 -7.03 -5.32 16.33
N LYS A 8 -6.32 -5.48 15.21
CA LYS A 8 -6.93 -5.63 13.89
C LYS A 8 -7.85 -6.86 13.85
N ALA A 9 -7.38 -7.99 14.37
CA ALA A 9 -8.16 -9.22 14.40
C ALA A 9 -9.47 -9.05 15.18
N GLU A 10 -9.43 -8.39 16.35
CA GLU A 10 -10.61 -8.11 17.18
C GLU A 10 -11.59 -7.16 16.48
N LEU A 11 -11.11 -6.07 15.88
CA LEU A 11 -11.96 -5.10 15.18
C LEU A 11 -12.66 -5.74 13.97
N LEU A 12 -11.97 -6.61 13.24
CA LEU A 12 -12.53 -7.31 12.08
C LEU A 12 -13.53 -8.43 12.43
N GLN A 13 -13.78 -8.70 13.72
CA GLN A 13 -14.90 -9.56 14.14
C GLN A 13 -16.25 -8.84 14.03
N ARG A 14 -16.25 -7.50 14.04
CA ARG A 14 -17.47 -6.71 13.87
C ARG A 14 -17.81 -6.56 12.38
N LEU A 15 -19.03 -6.94 12.00
CA LEU A 15 -19.47 -6.97 10.60
C LEU A 15 -19.48 -5.58 9.93
N ASP A 16 -19.86 -4.53 10.67
CA ASP A 16 -19.83 -3.15 10.21
C ASP A 16 -18.41 -2.69 9.89
N ILE A 17 -17.45 -3.03 10.76
CA ILE A 17 -16.04 -2.71 10.57
C ILE A 17 -15.46 -3.51 9.41
N ARG A 18 -15.75 -4.81 9.34
CA ARG A 18 -15.28 -5.68 8.25
C ARG A 18 -15.75 -5.16 6.89
N ALA A 19 -17.03 -4.86 6.75
CA ALA A 19 -17.57 -4.34 5.49
C ALA A 19 -16.90 -3.03 5.07
N ALA A 20 -16.68 -2.10 6.01
CA ALA A 20 -15.96 -0.86 5.73
C ALA A 20 -14.47 -1.09 5.41
N TYR A 21 -13.83 -2.08 6.04
CA TYR A 21 -12.45 -2.45 5.80
C TYR A 21 -12.27 -3.07 4.41
N ASP A 22 -13.11 -4.04 4.06
CA ASP A 22 -13.08 -4.74 2.78
C ASP A 22 -13.42 -3.78 1.62
N ALA A 23 -14.27 -2.77 1.84
CA ALA A 23 -14.57 -1.73 0.85
C ALA A 23 -13.36 -0.84 0.50
N LEU A 24 -12.35 -0.76 1.38
CA LEU A 24 -11.10 -0.03 1.11
C LEU A 24 -10.10 -0.87 0.32
N ASP A 25 -10.29 -2.20 0.22
CA ASP A 25 -9.31 -3.10 -0.41
C ASP A 25 -9.05 -2.73 -1.87
N ASP A 26 -10.10 -2.38 -2.62
CA ASP A 26 -9.99 -1.93 -4.00
C ASP A 26 -9.09 -0.68 -4.15
N GLU A 27 -9.13 0.26 -3.20
CA GLU A 27 -8.34 1.50 -3.23
C GLU A 27 -6.85 1.26 -2.92
N PHE A 28 -6.53 0.29 -2.07
CA PHE A 28 -5.16 0.05 -1.59
C PHE A 28 -4.48 -1.19 -2.16
N SER A 29 -5.20 -2.06 -2.87
CA SER A 29 -4.67 -3.32 -3.43
C SER A 29 -3.39 -3.12 -4.26
N LEU A 30 -3.38 -2.10 -5.14
CA LEU A 30 -2.20 -1.78 -5.95
C LEU A 30 -1.02 -1.31 -5.11
N ALA A 31 -1.28 -0.42 -4.15
CA ALA A 31 -0.25 0.10 -3.26
C ALA A 31 0.36 -1.02 -2.42
N GLU A 32 -0.46 -1.94 -1.91
CA GLU A 32 0.00 -3.10 -1.15
C GLU A 32 0.91 -4.00 -1.99
N VAL A 33 0.51 -4.35 -3.21
CA VAL A 33 1.31 -5.19 -4.11
C VAL A 33 2.66 -4.52 -4.40
N LEU A 34 2.68 -3.21 -4.68
CA LEU A 34 3.91 -2.47 -4.95
C LEU A 34 4.84 -2.43 -3.73
N ILE A 35 4.31 -2.13 -2.54
CA ILE A 35 5.09 -2.10 -1.29
C ILE A 35 5.68 -3.48 -1.01
N ARG A 36 4.88 -4.55 -1.12
CA ARG A 36 5.33 -5.93 -0.88
C ARG A 36 6.43 -6.31 -1.86
N ALA A 37 6.28 -6.01 -3.14
CA ALA A 37 7.29 -6.27 -4.16
C ALA A 37 8.59 -5.50 -3.88
N ARG A 38 8.50 -4.22 -3.51
CA ARG A 38 9.66 -3.39 -3.17
C ARG A 38 10.41 -3.92 -1.95
N ILE A 39 9.69 -4.26 -0.88
CA ILE A 39 10.29 -4.82 0.35
C ILE A 39 10.92 -6.19 0.05
N GLY A 40 10.25 -7.05 -0.72
CA GLY A 40 10.80 -8.34 -1.13
C GLY A 40 12.05 -8.24 -1.99
N ALA A 41 12.23 -7.11 -2.69
CA ALA A 41 13.45 -6.77 -3.42
C ALA A 41 14.50 -6.02 -2.58
N GLU A 42 14.25 -5.82 -1.27
CA GLU A 42 15.12 -5.08 -0.34
C GLU A 42 15.43 -3.65 -0.80
N MET A 43 14.49 -3.00 -1.49
CA MET A 43 14.66 -1.66 -2.03
C MET A 43 14.02 -0.58 -1.16
N THR A 44 14.71 0.55 -1.03
CA THR A 44 14.11 1.82 -0.61
C THR A 44 13.25 2.40 -1.73
N GLN A 45 12.34 3.33 -1.39
CA GLN A 45 11.55 4.04 -2.42
C GLN A 45 12.45 4.80 -3.42
N ALA A 46 13.59 5.31 -2.97
CA ALA A 46 14.55 6.02 -3.81
C ALA A 46 15.24 5.07 -4.81
N GLN A 47 15.66 3.90 -4.37
CA GLN A 47 16.26 2.88 -5.24
C GLN A 47 15.26 2.34 -6.27
N LEU A 48 14.01 2.12 -5.86
CA LEU A 48 12.95 1.73 -6.80
C LEU A 48 12.71 2.84 -7.84
N ALA A 49 12.70 4.11 -7.41
CA ALA A 49 12.52 5.24 -8.30
C ALA A 49 13.63 5.34 -9.35
N GLU A 50 14.89 5.18 -8.94
CA GLU A 50 16.04 5.13 -9.86
C GLU A 50 15.89 4.01 -10.89
N LYS A 51 15.53 2.80 -10.45
CA LYS A 51 15.31 1.65 -11.34
C LYS A 51 14.15 1.84 -12.31
N MET A 52 13.13 2.57 -11.89
CA MET A 52 11.95 2.90 -12.70
C MET A 52 12.10 4.19 -13.50
N SER A 53 13.26 4.86 -13.46
CA SER A 53 13.48 6.15 -14.12
C SER A 53 12.42 7.21 -13.76
N THR A 54 11.98 7.22 -12.51
CA THR A 54 10.97 8.16 -11.98
C THR A 54 11.46 8.82 -10.69
N SER A 55 10.65 9.68 -10.08
CA SER A 55 10.99 10.35 -8.83
C SER A 55 10.57 9.52 -7.61
N GLN A 56 11.31 9.63 -6.50
CA GLN A 56 10.90 9.03 -5.23
C GLN A 56 9.52 9.53 -4.78
N SER A 57 9.19 10.79 -5.08
CA SER A 57 7.85 11.35 -4.79
C SER A 57 6.75 10.69 -5.62
N SER A 58 7.05 10.24 -6.84
CA SER A 58 6.13 9.48 -7.69
C SER A 58 5.88 8.11 -7.06
N ILE A 59 6.95 7.39 -6.69
CA ILE A 59 6.83 6.09 -5.99
C ILE A 59 6.05 6.23 -4.69
N ALA A 60 6.33 7.26 -3.88
CA ALA A 60 5.60 7.50 -2.63
C ALA A 60 4.09 7.70 -2.86
N LYS A 61 3.68 8.37 -3.96
CA LYS A 61 2.26 8.53 -4.31
C LYS A 61 1.63 7.21 -4.74
N LEU A 62 2.36 6.36 -5.47
CA LEU A 62 1.90 5.02 -5.85
C LEU A 62 1.67 4.15 -4.62
N GLU A 63 2.62 4.16 -3.68
CA GLU A 63 2.54 3.39 -2.43
C GLU A 63 1.55 3.96 -1.41
N TRP A 64 1.10 5.21 -1.59
CA TRP A 64 0.09 5.81 -0.73
C TRP A 64 -1.34 5.34 -1.06
N GLY A 65 -1.60 4.84 -2.26
CA GLY A 65 -2.90 4.30 -2.68
C GLY A 65 -4.02 5.34 -2.89
N ARG A 66 -3.83 6.61 -2.52
CA ARG A 66 -4.86 7.65 -2.67
C ARG A 66 -4.90 8.35 -4.02
N VAL A 67 -3.97 8.02 -4.92
CA VAL A 67 -3.86 8.64 -6.24
C VAL A 67 -3.91 7.53 -7.27
N ILE A 68 -4.92 7.53 -8.13
CA ILE A 68 -4.99 6.62 -9.29
C ILE A 68 -3.79 6.93 -10.18
N PRO A 69 -2.83 6.00 -10.32
CA PRO A 69 -1.67 6.23 -11.15
C PRO A 69 -2.07 6.28 -12.61
N SER A 70 -1.61 7.28 -13.36
CA SER A 70 -1.65 7.20 -14.82
C SER A 70 -0.40 6.46 -15.30
N THR A 71 -0.55 5.58 -16.29
CA THR A 71 0.59 4.92 -16.97
C THR A 71 1.56 5.90 -17.64
N ARG A 72 1.18 7.18 -17.77
CA ARG A 72 2.02 8.26 -18.32
C ARG A 72 3.09 8.77 -17.36
N ALA A 73 2.97 8.44 -16.07
CA ALA A 73 3.90 8.87 -15.01
C ALA A 73 5.05 7.87 -14.77
N LEU A 74 5.07 6.78 -15.54
CA LEU A 74 6.05 5.69 -15.49
C LEU A 74 6.88 5.65 -16.76
#